data_AF-A0A521Y815-F1
#
_entry.id   AF-A0A521Y815-F1
#
_cell.length_a   1.000
_cell.length_b   1.000
_cell.length_c   1.000
_cell.angle_alpha   90.00
_cell.angle_beta   90.00
_cell.angle_gamma   90.00
#
_symmetry.space_group_name_H-M   'P 1'
#
loop_
_entity.id
_entity.type
_entity.pdbx_description
1 polymer ?
#
loop_
_entity_poly.entity_id
_entity_poly.type
_entity_poly.pdbx_seq_one_letter_code
_entity_poly.pdbx_strand_id
1 'polypeptide(L)'
;MHPRLALLACLLPAFAHAQPQPAVTSRPLGPDQYELSVRLQDTAEVARGQAAVRPMAEQLCAGRAVDWGRYTFESQAPMEGGQGGRPPSLLLRQQVRCGTPPPEQADAAAAASPPASAAGSGSPLLRDGKLIERLTLQYLQAKDAGRHEQTYALLDPAMKRDNPPSRWAVVAGRGRPDAGALQERVIRKISWYDNPPSAPPGLYVAADFESRFEKLALHCGFVIWHRQPDGAFLVLREESNHVDLETASKMTPQQMADTRRALRC
;
A
#
# COMPACT_ATOMS: atom_id res chain seq x y z
N MET A 1 65.02 -9.72 -39.30
CA MET A 1 64.41 -10.21 -38.05
C MET A 1 63.82 -9.01 -37.32
N HIS A 2 62.49 -8.85 -37.33
CA HIS A 2 61.78 -7.77 -36.61
C HIS A 2 60.77 -8.45 -35.65
N PRO A 3 60.79 -8.18 -34.34
CA PRO A 3 59.79 -8.76 -33.44
C PRO A 3 58.52 -7.90 -33.45
N ARG A 4 57.37 -8.55 -33.61
CA ARG A 4 56.03 -7.98 -33.46
C ARG A 4 55.70 -7.88 -31.96
N LEU A 5 55.40 -6.67 -31.48
CA LEU A 5 54.78 -6.44 -30.17
C LEU A 5 53.30 -6.86 -30.26
N ALA A 6 52.89 -7.83 -29.44
CA ALA A 6 51.49 -8.15 -29.22
C ALA A 6 51.00 -7.43 -27.95
N LEU A 7 50.06 -6.49 -28.12
CA LEU A 7 49.35 -5.85 -27.01
C LEU A 7 48.29 -6.84 -26.47
N LEU A 8 48.47 -7.31 -25.24
CA LEU A 8 47.48 -8.11 -24.52
C LEU A 8 46.53 -7.16 -23.78
N ALA A 9 45.29 -7.04 -24.25
CA ALA A 9 44.24 -6.27 -23.59
C ALA A 9 43.68 -7.09 -22.41
N CYS A 10 43.96 -6.66 -21.18
CA CYS A 10 43.33 -7.19 -19.97
C CYS A 10 41.88 -6.72 -19.87
N LEU A 11 40.93 -7.62 -20.16
CA LEU A 11 39.52 -7.48 -19.77
C LEU A 11 39.40 -7.81 -18.28
N LEU A 12 39.22 -6.78 -17.43
CA LEU A 12 38.87 -6.96 -16.03
C LEU A 12 37.34 -7.15 -15.91
N PRO A 13 36.85 -8.24 -15.28
CA PRO A 13 35.42 -8.40 -15.02
C PRO A 13 34.96 -7.40 -13.95
N ALA A 14 33.90 -6.67 -14.26
CA ALA A 14 33.22 -5.79 -13.31
C ALA A 14 32.50 -6.65 -12.25
N PHE A 15 33.10 -6.78 -11.06
CA PHE A 15 32.41 -7.32 -9.91
C PHE A 15 31.36 -6.31 -9.43
N ALA A 16 30.09 -6.61 -9.69
CA ALA A 16 28.97 -5.97 -9.04
C ALA A 16 29.13 -6.15 -7.52
N HIS A 17 29.41 -5.05 -6.81
CA HIS A 17 29.49 -5.06 -5.36
C HIS A 17 28.07 -5.26 -4.81
N ALA A 18 27.75 -6.50 -4.44
CA ALA A 18 26.56 -6.78 -3.64
C ALA A 18 26.71 -6.05 -2.32
N GLN A 19 25.92 -4.98 -2.11
CA GLN A 19 25.89 -4.32 -0.82
C GLN A 19 25.40 -5.30 0.26
N PRO A 20 25.98 -5.27 1.47
CA PRO A 20 25.56 -6.15 2.54
C PRO A 20 24.09 -5.89 2.86
N GLN A 21 23.26 -6.91 2.66
CA GLN A 21 21.84 -6.83 3.00
C GLN A 21 21.69 -6.57 4.50
N PRO A 22 20.72 -5.73 4.91
CA PRO A 22 20.46 -5.49 6.32
C PRO A 22 20.10 -6.81 7.00
N ALA A 23 20.72 -7.09 8.15
CA ALA A 23 20.47 -8.33 8.88
C ALA A 23 19.00 -8.37 9.37
N VAL A 24 18.20 -9.24 8.76
CA VAL A 24 16.84 -9.55 9.20
C VAL A 24 16.90 -10.70 10.18
N THR A 25 16.26 -10.56 11.34
CA THR A 25 16.13 -11.64 12.33
C THR A 25 14.68 -12.15 12.37
N SER A 26 14.48 -13.40 12.76
CA SER A 26 13.16 -14.01 12.89
C SER A 26 12.95 -14.57 14.29
N ARG A 27 11.71 -14.49 14.78
CA ARG A 27 11.25 -15.06 16.05
C ARG A 27 9.95 -15.83 15.82
N PRO A 28 9.85 -17.12 16.18
CA PRO A 28 8.60 -17.86 16.04
C PRO A 28 7.53 -17.31 17.00
N LEU A 29 6.29 -17.23 16.53
CA LEU A 29 5.10 -16.83 17.30
C LEU A 29 4.10 -17.98 17.49
N GLY A 30 4.23 -19.05 16.70
CA GLY A 30 3.36 -20.23 16.72
C GLY A 30 3.59 -21.10 15.49
N PRO A 31 2.78 -22.14 15.26
CA PRO A 31 2.83 -22.94 14.03
C PRO A 31 2.66 -22.03 12.82
N ASP A 32 3.62 -22.12 11.89
CA ASP A 32 3.66 -21.34 10.65
C ASP A 32 3.59 -19.82 10.84
N GLN A 33 3.94 -19.30 12.02
CA GLN A 33 3.86 -17.87 12.34
C GLN A 33 5.18 -17.34 12.89
N TYR A 34 5.64 -16.23 12.33
CA TYR A 34 6.93 -15.62 12.65
C TYR A 34 6.79 -14.10 12.80
N GLU A 35 7.67 -13.50 13.59
CA GLU A 35 7.94 -12.06 13.61
C GLU A 35 9.33 -11.81 13.03
N LEU A 36 9.38 -10.99 11.99
CA LEU A 36 10.60 -10.58 11.32
C LEU A 36 10.99 -9.19 11.81
N SER A 37 12.25 -9.00 12.17
CA SER A 37 12.77 -7.71 12.62
C SER A 37 13.91 -7.25 11.72
N VAL A 38 13.89 -5.99 11.32
CA VAL A 38 14.97 -5.36 10.55
C VAL A 38 15.28 -3.97 11.11
N ARG A 39 16.56 -3.63 11.18
CA ARG A 39 17.05 -2.29 11.51
C ARG A 39 17.78 -1.69 10.32
N LEU A 40 17.33 -0.53 9.86
CA LEU A 40 17.94 0.26 8.79
C LEU A 40 18.50 1.55 9.40
N GLN A 41 19.70 1.96 8.97
CA GLN A 41 20.42 3.14 9.52
C GLN A 41 20.55 4.30 8.52
N ASP A 42 19.84 4.20 7.40
CA ASP A 42 19.88 5.16 6.28
C ASP A 42 18.48 5.63 5.86
N THR A 43 17.43 5.22 6.58
CA THR A 43 16.05 5.54 6.22
C THR A 43 15.12 5.46 7.42
N ALA A 44 14.07 6.28 7.38
CA ALA A 44 12.92 6.23 8.28
C ALA A 44 11.68 5.64 7.57
N GLU A 45 11.81 5.23 6.31
CA GLU A 45 10.69 4.81 5.47
C GLU A 45 10.29 3.35 5.75
N VAL A 46 9.09 3.19 6.31
CA VAL A 46 8.50 1.87 6.61
C VAL A 46 8.49 0.95 5.38
N ALA A 47 8.24 1.49 4.18
CA ALA A 47 8.24 0.72 2.94
C ALA A 47 9.58 0.03 2.65
N ARG A 48 10.72 0.70 2.93
CA ARG A 48 12.05 0.09 2.81
C ARG A 48 12.26 -1.02 3.83
N GLY A 49 11.76 -0.85 5.05
CA GLY A 49 11.75 -1.91 6.07
C GLY A 49 10.94 -3.14 5.62
N GLN A 50 9.75 -2.93 5.06
CA GLN A 50 8.88 -4.01 4.59
C GLN A 50 9.48 -4.74 3.38
N ALA A 51 10.13 -4.01 2.48
CA ALA A 51 10.88 -4.61 1.38
C ALA A 51 12.05 -5.47 1.89
N ALA A 52 12.76 -5.01 2.92
CA ALA A 52 13.92 -5.71 3.48
C ALA A 52 13.56 -7.05 4.15
N VAL A 53 12.39 -7.18 4.77
CA VAL A 53 11.97 -8.44 5.43
C VAL A 53 11.41 -9.49 4.47
N ARG A 54 11.11 -9.12 3.22
CA ARG A 54 10.49 -10.00 2.22
C ARG A 54 11.28 -11.27 1.91
N PRO A 55 12.59 -11.21 1.60
CA PRO A 55 13.35 -12.42 1.27
C PRO A 55 13.38 -13.44 2.42
N MET A 56 13.47 -12.95 3.67
CA MET A 56 13.44 -13.82 4.85
C MET A 56 12.07 -14.47 5.04
N ALA A 57 10.97 -13.75 4.78
CA ALA A 57 9.62 -14.31 4.85
C ALA A 57 9.41 -15.44 3.83
N GLU A 58 9.86 -15.21 2.59
CA GLU A 58 9.83 -16.20 1.50
C GLU A 58 10.67 -17.44 1.85
N GLN A 59 11.86 -17.23 2.42
CA GLN A 59 12.71 -18.32 2.89
C GLN A 59 12.05 -19.12 4.02
N LEU A 60 11.46 -18.47 5.02
CA LEU A 60 10.79 -19.13 6.15
C LEU A 60 9.55 -19.91 5.71
N CYS A 61 8.82 -19.40 4.71
CA CYS A 61 7.64 -20.06 4.21
C CYS A 61 7.93 -21.16 3.19
N ALA A 62 9.19 -21.36 2.79
CA ALA A 62 9.64 -22.47 1.94
C ALA A 62 8.78 -22.63 0.67
N GLY A 63 8.51 -21.51 -0.01
CA GLY A 63 7.67 -21.46 -1.22
C GLY A 63 6.16 -21.48 -0.97
N ARG A 64 5.71 -21.57 0.29
CA ARG A 64 4.30 -21.35 0.65
C ARG A 64 3.96 -19.86 0.57
N ALA A 65 2.69 -19.55 0.33
CA ALA A 65 2.22 -18.16 0.33
C ALA A 65 2.54 -17.48 1.68
N VAL A 66 2.99 -16.22 1.63
CA VAL A 66 3.28 -15.42 2.81
C VAL A 66 2.09 -14.51 3.11
N ASP A 67 1.38 -14.79 4.19
CA ASP A 67 0.34 -13.90 4.74
C ASP A 67 1.00 -12.84 5.63
N TRP A 68 0.96 -11.58 5.20
CA TRP A 68 1.52 -10.45 5.92
C TRP A 68 0.59 -9.98 7.04
N GLY A 69 1.05 -10.11 8.29
CA GLY A 69 0.30 -9.75 9.49
C GLY A 69 0.58 -8.34 10.01
N ARG A 70 0.36 -8.14 11.31
CA ARG A 70 0.59 -6.86 11.98
C ARG A 70 2.07 -6.45 11.90
N TYR A 71 2.33 -5.15 11.81
CA TYR A 71 3.66 -4.60 12.02
C TYR A 71 3.67 -3.45 13.03
N THR A 72 4.85 -3.22 13.59
CA THR A 72 5.17 -2.07 14.44
C THR A 72 6.49 -1.48 13.97
N PHE A 73 6.65 -0.16 14.06
CA PHE A 73 7.91 0.48 13.71
C PHE A 73 8.28 1.58 14.70
N GLU A 74 9.59 1.81 14.82
CA GLU A 74 10.19 2.96 15.47
C GLU A 74 11.06 3.66 14.42
N SER A 75 10.78 4.92 14.11
CA SER A 75 11.52 5.70 13.11
C SER A 75 12.09 6.96 13.72
N GLN A 76 13.33 7.28 13.37
CA GLN A 76 13.97 8.57 13.68
C GLN A 76 14.33 9.24 12.37
N ALA A 77 13.93 10.49 12.18
CA ALA A 77 14.30 11.31 11.03
C ALA A 77 14.76 12.69 11.51
N PRO A 78 15.77 13.30 10.87
CA PRO A 78 16.15 14.67 11.17
C PRO A 78 15.00 15.62 10.81
N MET A 79 14.75 16.61 11.66
CA MET A 79 13.86 17.72 11.32
C MET A 79 14.57 18.64 10.32
N GLU A 80 13.88 19.04 9.24
CA GLU A 80 14.45 19.97 8.26
C GLU A 80 14.92 21.26 8.95
N GLY A 81 16.18 21.64 8.70
CA GLY A 81 16.82 22.82 9.29
C GLY A 81 17.71 22.56 10.51
N GLY A 82 17.74 21.36 11.07
CA GLY A 82 18.62 21.00 12.19
C GLY A 82 20.04 20.61 11.76
N GLN A 83 21.04 21.46 12.01
CA GLN A 83 22.44 21.06 11.87
C GLN A 83 22.82 20.06 13.00
N GLY A 84 23.33 18.87 12.62
CA GLY A 84 23.84 17.87 13.57
C GLY A 84 22.88 16.72 13.95
N GLY A 85 21.80 16.50 13.19
CA GLY A 85 20.87 15.38 13.44
C GLY A 85 21.48 14.00 13.21
N ARG A 86 21.06 13.01 14.02
CA ARG A 86 21.37 11.59 13.76
C ARG A 86 20.85 11.18 12.38
N PRO A 87 21.55 10.29 11.65
CA PRO A 87 21.07 9.77 10.38
C PRO A 87 19.70 9.09 10.57
N PRO A 88 18.83 9.13 9.54
CA PRO A 88 17.52 8.51 9.65
C PRO A 88 17.65 7.02 9.94
N SER A 89 16.83 6.52 10.85
CA SER A 89 16.84 5.10 11.20
C SER A 89 15.44 4.55 11.37
N LEU A 90 15.30 3.26 11.10
CA LEU A 90 14.06 2.51 11.20
C LEU A 90 14.35 1.18 11.90
N LEU A 91 13.53 0.87 12.90
CA LEU A 91 13.34 -0.49 13.39
C LEU A 91 11.93 -0.93 13.00
N LEU A 92 11.82 -1.97 12.19
CA LEU A 92 10.54 -2.58 11.82
C LEU A 92 10.44 -3.97 12.43
N ARG A 93 9.27 -4.30 12.99
CA ARG A 93 8.86 -5.68 13.34
C ARG A 93 7.60 -6.02 12.55
N GLN A 94 7.62 -7.12 11.81
CA GLN A 94 6.56 -7.54 10.90
C GLN A 94 6.18 -8.99 11.17
N GLN A 95 4.91 -9.25 11.49
CA GLN A 95 4.38 -10.61 11.62
C GLN A 95 4.11 -11.19 10.24
N VAL A 96 4.40 -12.47 10.07
CA VAL A 96 4.09 -13.24 8.86
C VAL A 96 3.51 -14.60 9.26
N ARG A 97 2.61 -15.12 8.43
CA ARG A 97 2.11 -16.49 8.51
C ARG A 97 2.36 -17.20 7.19
N CYS A 98 2.80 -18.44 7.23
CA CYS A 98 2.95 -19.25 6.03
C CYS A 98 1.64 -19.97 5.75
N GLY A 99 1.08 -19.72 4.56
CA GLY A 99 -0.13 -20.37 4.08
C GLY A 99 0.13 -21.80 3.59
N THR A 100 -0.83 -22.38 2.89
CA THR A 100 -0.64 -23.64 2.16
C THR A 100 0.17 -23.40 0.88
N PRO A 101 0.92 -24.40 0.37
CA PRO A 101 1.69 -24.25 -0.86
C PRO A 101 0.77 -23.89 -2.03
N PRO A 102 1.10 -22.87 -2.85
CA PRO A 102 0.40 -22.65 -4.10
C PRO A 102 0.67 -23.83 -5.05
N PRO A 103 -0.30 -24.22 -5.91
CA PRO A 103 0.03 -25.05 -7.06
C PRO A 103 0.97 -24.25 -7.98
N GLU A 104 2.23 -24.69 -8.01
CA GLU A 104 3.27 -24.51 -9.04
C GLU A 104 3.12 -23.29 -9.97
N GLN A 105 3.81 -22.20 -9.61
CA GLN A 105 3.99 -21.02 -10.46
C GLN A 105 5.08 -21.27 -11.50
N ALA A 106 4.72 -21.27 -12.78
CA ALA A 106 5.65 -20.95 -13.85
C ALA A 106 5.59 -19.44 -14.13
N ASP A 107 6.70 -18.78 -13.82
CA ASP A 107 7.22 -17.50 -14.34
C ASP A 107 6.28 -16.32 -14.59
N ALA A 108 6.46 -15.24 -13.80
CA ALA A 108 6.71 -13.89 -14.34
C ALA A 108 7.02 -12.89 -13.21
N ALA A 109 8.28 -12.46 -13.15
CA ALA A 109 8.65 -11.19 -12.57
C ALA A 109 8.24 -10.05 -13.51
N ALA A 110 7.33 -9.18 -13.07
CA ALA A 110 7.26 -7.79 -13.54
C ALA A 110 6.54 -6.92 -12.52
N ALA A 111 7.21 -5.85 -12.09
CA ALA A 111 6.66 -4.83 -11.22
C ALA A 111 5.44 -4.13 -11.85
N ALA A 112 4.46 -3.89 -10.99
CA ALA A 112 3.39 -2.91 -11.07
C ALA A 112 3.29 -2.05 -12.34
N SER A 113 2.30 -2.37 -13.17
CA SER A 113 1.49 -1.40 -13.91
C SER A 113 0.09 -1.99 -14.05
N PRO A 114 -1.00 -1.25 -13.77
CA PRO A 114 -2.34 -1.73 -14.13
C PRO A 114 -2.39 -1.90 -15.66
N PRO A 115 -2.97 -3.00 -16.20
CA PRO A 115 -3.22 -3.06 -17.63
C PRO A 115 -4.14 -1.90 -18.03
N ALA A 116 -3.89 -1.37 -19.24
CA ALA A 116 -4.54 -0.19 -19.78
C ALA A 116 -6.07 -0.27 -19.70
N SER A 117 -6.68 0.88 -19.38
CA SER A 117 -8.11 1.11 -19.44
C SER A 117 -8.70 0.59 -20.76
N ALA A 118 -9.49 -0.48 -20.70
CA ALA A 118 -10.20 -0.99 -21.86
C ALA A 118 -11.38 -0.06 -22.20
N ALA A 119 -11.11 0.97 -23.00
CA ALA A 119 -12.11 1.81 -23.63
C ALA A 119 -12.80 1.02 -24.76
N GLY A 120 -14.02 0.56 -24.48
CA GLY A 120 -14.94 0.01 -25.48
C GLY A 120 -16.31 -0.14 -24.84
N SER A 121 -17.27 0.70 -25.23
CA SER A 121 -18.59 0.99 -24.62
C SER A 121 -19.50 -0.21 -24.28
N GLY A 122 -19.07 -1.45 -24.58
CA GLY A 122 -19.79 -2.70 -24.28
C GLY A 122 -19.04 -3.72 -23.40
N SER A 123 -17.80 -3.46 -22.96
CA SER A 123 -17.03 -4.41 -22.14
C SER A 123 -17.68 -4.63 -20.75
N PRO A 124 -17.73 -5.87 -20.22
CA PRO A 124 -18.13 -6.14 -18.83
C PRO A 124 -17.44 -5.21 -17.81
N LEU A 125 -16.18 -4.85 -18.05
CA LEU A 125 -15.40 -3.92 -17.24
C LEU A 125 -15.98 -2.50 -17.18
N LEU A 126 -16.65 -2.03 -18.24
CA LEU A 126 -17.32 -0.70 -18.21
C LEU A 126 -18.64 -0.72 -17.45
N ARG A 127 -19.40 -1.81 -17.52
CA ARG A 127 -20.62 -1.98 -16.71
C ARG A 127 -20.24 -2.05 -15.22
N ASP A 128 -19.18 -2.77 -14.93
CA ASP A 128 -18.67 -2.89 -13.56
C ASP A 128 -18.02 -1.59 -13.09
N GLY A 129 -17.46 -0.76 -13.98
CA GLY A 129 -16.96 0.58 -13.64
C GLY A 129 -18.02 1.49 -13.01
N LYS A 130 -19.21 1.60 -13.63
CA LYS A 130 -20.34 2.36 -13.05
C LYS A 130 -20.86 1.75 -11.75
N LEU A 131 -20.78 0.43 -11.60
CA LEU A 131 -21.14 -0.24 -10.36
C LEU A 131 -20.16 0.14 -9.24
N ILE A 132 -18.86 0.07 -9.49
CA ILE A 132 -17.80 0.42 -8.53
C ILE A 132 -17.90 1.88 -8.13
N GLU A 133 -18.17 2.79 -9.07
CA GLU A 133 -18.40 4.21 -8.76
C GLU A 133 -19.55 4.38 -7.76
N ARG A 134 -20.72 3.79 -8.06
CA ARG A 134 -21.90 3.85 -7.16
C ARG A 134 -21.60 3.23 -5.80
N LEU A 135 -21.00 2.05 -5.76
CA LEU A 135 -20.66 1.36 -4.50
C LEU A 135 -19.70 2.20 -3.66
N THR A 136 -18.70 2.82 -4.29
CA THR A 136 -17.74 3.70 -3.61
C THR A 136 -18.42 4.91 -3.00
N LEU A 137 -19.27 5.60 -3.76
CA LEU A 137 -20.01 6.76 -3.26
C LEU A 137 -20.97 6.37 -2.12
N GLN A 138 -21.70 5.26 -2.26
CA GLN A 138 -22.61 4.76 -1.22
C GLN A 138 -21.88 4.40 0.07
N TYR A 139 -20.74 3.69 -0.04
CA TYR A 139 -19.90 3.32 1.09
C TYR A 139 -19.36 4.56 1.82
N LEU A 140 -18.77 5.51 1.09
CA LEU A 140 -18.20 6.72 1.68
C LEU A 140 -19.29 7.62 2.28
N GLN A 141 -20.47 7.73 1.65
CA GLN A 141 -21.61 8.48 2.22
C GLN A 141 -22.16 7.80 3.48
N ALA A 142 -22.20 6.47 3.53
CA ALA A 142 -22.58 5.73 4.72
C ALA A 142 -21.59 5.92 5.86
N LYS A 143 -20.29 5.99 5.57
CA LYS A 143 -19.26 6.36 6.56
C LYS A 143 -19.48 7.78 7.09
N ASP A 144 -19.69 8.75 6.20
CA ASP A 144 -19.92 10.15 6.60
C ASP A 144 -21.14 10.31 7.49
N ALA A 145 -22.18 9.49 7.28
CA ALA A 145 -23.39 9.48 8.08
C ALA A 145 -23.31 8.61 9.34
N GLY A 146 -22.14 8.07 9.69
CA GLY A 146 -21.97 7.22 10.87
C GLY A 146 -22.72 5.87 10.81
N ARG A 147 -23.12 5.41 9.62
CA ARG A 147 -23.82 4.13 9.42
C ARG A 147 -22.82 2.97 9.46
N HIS A 148 -22.27 2.73 10.65
CA HIS A 148 -21.17 1.79 10.86
C HIS A 148 -21.54 0.33 10.52
N GLU A 149 -22.74 -0.12 10.86
CA GLU A 149 -23.19 -1.48 10.53
C GLU A 149 -23.27 -1.69 9.01
N GLN A 150 -23.81 -0.72 8.28
CA GLN A 150 -23.92 -0.77 6.82
C GLN A 150 -22.53 -0.82 6.16
N THR A 151 -21.60 -0.01 6.63
CA THR A 151 -20.22 0.01 6.10
C THR A 151 -19.45 -1.23 6.51
N TYR A 152 -19.69 -1.77 7.70
CA TYR A 152 -19.11 -3.02 8.17
C TYR A 152 -19.53 -4.22 7.32
N ALA A 153 -20.81 -4.28 6.94
CA ALA A 153 -21.33 -5.35 6.11
C ALA A 153 -20.57 -5.49 4.77
N LEU A 154 -20.15 -4.35 4.20
CA LEU A 154 -19.42 -4.26 2.93
C LEU A 154 -17.94 -4.63 3.02
N LEU A 155 -17.39 -4.87 4.21
CA LEU A 155 -15.98 -5.24 4.36
C LEU A 155 -15.73 -6.68 3.93
N ASP A 156 -14.63 -6.89 3.22
CA ASP A 156 -14.08 -8.20 2.89
C ASP A 156 -13.68 -8.95 4.18
N PRO A 157 -13.74 -10.30 4.22
CA PRO A 157 -13.33 -11.07 5.39
C PRO A 157 -11.95 -10.70 5.94
N ALA A 158 -10.97 -10.35 5.08
CA ALA A 158 -9.67 -9.89 5.55
C ALA A 158 -9.76 -8.57 6.34
N MET A 159 -10.46 -7.58 5.80
CA MET A 159 -10.65 -6.29 6.45
C MET A 159 -11.46 -6.42 7.75
N LYS A 160 -12.43 -7.35 7.81
CA LYS A 160 -13.20 -7.67 9.04
C LYS A 160 -12.35 -8.31 10.13
N ARG A 161 -11.38 -9.16 9.78
CA ARG A 161 -10.44 -9.74 10.76
C ARG A 161 -9.59 -8.66 11.42
N ASP A 162 -9.14 -7.68 10.64
CA ASP A 162 -8.28 -6.60 11.14
C ASP A 162 -9.08 -5.54 11.91
N ASN A 163 -10.37 -5.40 11.60
CA ASN A 163 -11.27 -4.42 12.20
C ASN A 163 -12.52 -5.12 12.72
N PRO A 164 -12.50 -5.78 13.90
CA PRO A 164 -13.71 -6.36 14.48
C PRO A 164 -14.80 -5.28 14.70
N PRO A 165 -16.09 -5.66 14.79
CA PRO A 165 -17.20 -4.69 14.86
C PRO A 165 -17.02 -3.65 15.98
N SER A 166 -16.52 -4.07 17.14
CA SER A 166 -16.24 -3.22 18.30
C SER A 166 -15.22 -2.12 18.03
N ARG A 167 -14.33 -2.32 17.05
CA ARG A 167 -13.31 -1.35 16.63
C ARG A 167 -13.75 -0.56 15.40
N TRP A 168 -14.65 -1.10 14.59
CA TRP A 168 -15.01 -0.50 13.31
C TRP A 168 -15.61 0.89 13.47
N ALA A 169 -16.53 1.11 14.42
CA ALA A 169 -17.10 2.45 14.65
C ALA A 169 -16.01 3.52 14.91
N VAL A 170 -14.99 3.15 15.68
CA VAL A 170 -13.85 4.03 15.97
C VAL A 170 -12.99 4.25 14.73
N VAL A 171 -12.65 3.20 13.98
CA VAL A 171 -11.79 3.32 12.78
C VAL A 171 -12.52 4.01 11.61
N ALA A 172 -13.80 3.71 11.41
CA ALA A 172 -14.62 4.32 10.39
C ALA A 172 -14.85 5.82 10.66
N GLY A 173 -15.00 6.20 11.94
CA GLY A 173 -15.18 7.59 12.37
C GLY A 173 -13.89 8.41 12.52
N ARG A 174 -12.71 7.77 12.61
CA ARG A 174 -11.41 8.43 12.84
C ARG A 174 -11.01 9.47 11.80
N GLY A 175 -11.61 9.46 10.61
CA GLY A 175 -11.19 10.34 9.53
C GLY A 175 -11.80 11.75 9.54
N ARG A 176 -12.79 12.08 10.40
CA ARG A 176 -13.73 13.17 10.05
C ARG A 176 -14.36 14.05 11.14
N PRO A 177 -14.09 13.95 12.46
CA PRO A 177 -14.86 14.74 13.44
C PRO A 177 -14.79 16.26 13.20
N ASP A 178 -13.71 16.75 12.57
CA ASP A 178 -13.48 18.18 12.37
C ASP A 178 -13.50 18.64 10.88
N ALA A 179 -13.92 17.78 9.95
CA ALA A 179 -13.91 18.12 8.52
C ALA A 179 -14.97 19.16 8.11
N GLY A 180 -16.04 19.33 8.90
CA GLY A 180 -17.21 20.12 8.52
C GLY A 180 -18.11 19.39 7.51
N ALA A 181 -19.08 20.09 6.91
CA ALA A 181 -20.01 19.45 5.98
C ALA A 181 -19.31 19.04 4.67
N LEU A 182 -19.74 17.91 4.09
CA LEU A 182 -19.34 17.50 2.75
C LEU A 182 -20.00 18.44 1.72
N GLN A 183 -19.19 19.10 0.89
CA GLN A 183 -19.65 19.95 -0.20
C GLN A 183 -19.73 19.18 -1.52
N GLU A 184 -18.73 18.35 -1.81
CA GLU A 184 -18.61 17.64 -3.07
C GLU A 184 -17.76 16.37 -2.89
N ARG A 185 -18.10 15.30 -3.60
CA ARG A 185 -17.25 14.12 -3.74
C ARG A 185 -17.35 13.58 -5.15
N VAL A 186 -16.20 13.23 -5.72
CA VAL A 186 -16.10 12.70 -7.07
C VAL A 186 -15.12 11.52 -7.10
N ILE A 187 -15.44 10.51 -7.90
CA ILE A 187 -14.51 9.43 -8.24
C ILE A 187 -13.67 9.92 -9.42
N ARG A 188 -12.36 10.00 -9.21
CA ARG A 188 -11.40 10.54 -10.19
C ARG A 188 -10.95 9.47 -11.18
N LYS A 189 -10.74 8.26 -10.68
CA LYS A 189 -10.18 7.16 -11.47
C LYS A 189 -10.65 5.82 -10.94
N ILE A 190 -10.84 4.87 -11.86
CA ILE A 190 -11.06 3.46 -11.56
C ILE A 190 -9.93 2.67 -12.21
N SER A 191 -9.20 1.90 -11.41
CA SER A 191 -8.08 1.06 -11.84
C SER A 191 -8.36 -0.40 -11.53
N TRP A 192 -8.16 -1.29 -12.50
CA TRP A 192 -8.42 -2.73 -12.37
C TRP A 192 -7.12 -3.49 -12.21
N TYR A 193 -7.13 -4.50 -11.36
CA TYR A 193 -6.00 -5.40 -11.11
C TYR A 193 -6.50 -6.83 -11.16
N ASP A 194 -5.98 -7.60 -12.10
CA ASP A 194 -6.25 -9.03 -12.22
C ASP A 194 -5.07 -9.79 -11.60
N ASN A 195 -5.36 -10.61 -10.58
CA ASN A 195 -4.38 -11.42 -9.84
C ASN A 195 -3.11 -10.64 -9.43
N PRO A 196 -3.24 -9.52 -8.69
CA PRO A 196 -2.08 -8.76 -8.29
C PRO A 196 -1.12 -9.62 -7.44
N PRO A 197 0.20 -9.49 -7.63
CA PRO A 197 1.19 -10.44 -7.09
C PRO A 197 1.28 -10.46 -5.56
N SER A 198 0.69 -9.48 -4.88
CA SER A 198 0.69 -9.35 -3.42
C SER A 198 -0.67 -9.60 -2.78
N ALA A 199 -1.62 -10.20 -3.50
CA ALA A 199 -2.92 -10.60 -2.97
C ALA A 199 -3.30 -12.00 -3.48
N PRO A 200 -4.29 -12.67 -2.88
CA PRO A 200 -4.88 -13.87 -3.46
C PRO A 200 -5.32 -13.65 -4.92
N PRO A 201 -5.39 -14.71 -5.73
CA PRO A 201 -5.95 -14.62 -7.07
C PRO A 201 -7.39 -14.07 -7.04
N GLY A 202 -7.70 -13.18 -7.96
CA GLY A 202 -8.98 -12.50 -8.02
C GLY A 202 -8.93 -11.17 -8.78
N LEU A 203 -10.11 -10.58 -8.97
CA LEU A 203 -10.25 -9.26 -9.57
C LEU A 203 -10.39 -8.20 -8.48
N TYR A 204 -9.51 -7.21 -8.53
CA TYR A 204 -9.49 -6.07 -7.61
C TYR A 204 -9.68 -4.76 -8.36
N VAL A 205 -10.32 -3.80 -7.71
CA VAL A 205 -10.63 -2.50 -8.30
C VAL A 205 -10.32 -1.40 -7.31
N ALA A 206 -9.42 -0.48 -7.67
CA ALA A 206 -9.22 0.75 -6.91
C ALA A 206 -10.10 1.86 -7.49
N ALA A 207 -10.88 2.51 -6.63
CA ALA A 207 -11.62 3.72 -6.95
C ALA A 207 -10.99 4.89 -6.20
N ASP A 208 -10.23 5.71 -6.93
CA ASP A 208 -9.59 6.92 -6.42
C ASP A 208 -10.65 8.03 -6.33
N PHE A 209 -10.71 8.72 -5.20
CA PHE A 209 -11.69 9.78 -4.96
C PHE A 209 -11.04 11.07 -4.48
N GLU A 210 -11.74 12.16 -4.73
CA GLU A 210 -11.50 13.45 -4.08
C GLU A 210 -12.78 13.93 -3.43
N SER A 211 -12.64 14.66 -2.32
CA SER A 211 -13.78 15.32 -1.68
C SER A 211 -13.42 16.74 -1.29
N ARG A 212 -14.44 17.58 -1.26
CA ARG A 212 -14.38 18.91 -0.67
C ARG A 212 -15.25 18.94 0.56
N PHE A 213 -14.63 19.33 1.66
CA PHE A 213 -15.28 19.56 2.94
C PHE A 213 -15.07 21.01 3.35
N GLU A 214 -15.95 21.55 4.18
CA GLU A 214 -15.89 22.95 4.61
C GLU A 214 -14.57 23.33 5.29
N LYS A 215 -13.95 22.41 6.05
CA LYS A 215 -12.77 22.69 6.88
C LYS A 215 -11.49 22.01 6.39
N LEU A 216 -11.51 21.37 5.22
CA LEU A 216 -10.34 20.71 4.65
C LEU A 216 -9.89 21.42 3.37
N ALA A 217 -8.60 21.71 3.29
CA ALA A 217 -7.95 22.24 2.08
C ALA A 217 -7.73 21.15 1.02
N LEU A 218 -7.56 19.90 1.49
CA LEU A 218 -7.35 18.73 0.65
C LEU A 218 -8.02 17.52 1.31
N HIS A 219 -8.73 16.72 0.53
CA HIS A 219 -9.18 15.39 0.93
C HIS A 219 -9.24 14.48 -0.28
N CYS A 220 -8.41 13.43 -0.29
CA CYS A 220 -8.37 12.45 -1.36
C CYS A 220 -8.08 11.06 -0.79
N GLY A 221 -8.21 10.03 -1.61
CA GLY A 221 -7.85 8.69 -1.21
C GLY A 221 -8.36 7.67 -2.21
N PHE A 222 -8.44 6.41 -1.78
CA PHE A 222 -8.97 5.35 -2.61
C PHE A 222 -9.69 4.29 -1.79
N VAL A 223 -10.60 3.58 -2.46
CA VAL A 223 -11.23 2.35 -1.94
C VAL A 223 -10.86 1.20 -2.88
N ILE A 224 -10.30 0.13 -2.32
CA ILE A 224 -10.04 -1.12 -3.05
C ILE A 224 -11.17 -2.09 -2.79
N TRP A 225 -11.80 -2.52 -3.87
CA TRP A 225 -12.83 -3.54 -3.93
C TRP A 225 -12.23 -4.86 -4.38
N HIS A 226 -12.65 -5.97 -3.77
CA HIS A 226 -12.31 -7.33 -4.15
C HIS A 226 -13.57 -8.06 -4.62
N ARG A 227 -13.55 -8.58 -5.84
CA ARG A 227 -14.66 -9.34 -6.41
C ARG A 227 -14.72 -10.73 -5.79
N GLN A 228 -15.87 -11.07 -5.23
CA GLN A 228 -16.16 -12.35 -4.62
C GLN A 228 -16.62 -13.37 -5.66
N PRO A 229 -16.61 -14.68 -5.34
CA PRO A 229 -17.04 -15.73 -6.27
C PRO A 229 -18.49 -15.59 -6.77
N ASP A 230 -19.38 -15.00 -5.98
CA ASP A 230 -20.78 -14.70 -6.34
C ASP A 230 -20.93 -13.43 -7.21
N GLY A 231 -19.81 -12.77 -7.53
CA GLY A 231 -19.77 -11.54 -8.30
C GLY A 231 -19.97 -10.26 -7.48
N ALA A 232 -20.21 -10.34 -6.17
CA ALA A 232 -20.26 -9.18 -5.29
C ALA A 232 -18.88 -8.52 -5.15
N PHE A 233 -18.86 -7.24 -4.77
CA PHE A 233 -17.63 -6.52 -4.47
C PHE A 233 -17.62 -6.13 -3.00
N LEU A 234 -16.54 -6.48 -2.29
CA LEU A 234 -16.34 -6.12 -0.89
C LEU A 234 -15.11 -5.22 -0.73
N VAL A 235 -15.15 -4.32 0.24
CA VAL A 235 -14.05 -3.40 0.57
C VAL A 235 -12.92 -4.17 1.24
N LEU A 236 -11.80 -4.26 0.54
CA LEU A 236 -10.57 -4.87 1.05
C LEU A 236 -9.70 -3.85 1.79
N ARG A 237 -9.64 -2.62 1.26
CA ARG A 237 -8.79 -1.56 1.79
C ARG A 237 -9.41 -0.21 1.50
N GLU A 238 -9.23 0.71 2.44
CA GLU A 238 -9.52 2.12 2.27
C GLU A 238 -8.31 2.92 2.74
N GLU A 239 -7.98 3.96 2.00
CA GLU A 239 -7.02 4.98 2.41
C GLU A 239 -7.66 6.36 2.24
N SER A 240 -7.44 7.24 3.21
CA SER A 240 -8.01 8.58 3.23
C SER A 240 -6.96 9.55 3.74
N ASN A 241 -6.60 10.50 2.90
CA ASN A 241 -5.58 11.52 3.13
C ASN A 241 -6.26 12.89 3.20
N HIS A 242 -5.79 13.75 4.10
CA HIS A 242 -6.35 15.10 4.22
C HIS A 242 -5.31 16.11 4.70
N VAL A 243 -5.59 17.38 4.41
CA VAL A 243 -4.93 18.54 4.98
C VAL A 243 -6.01 19.52 5.41
N ASP A 244 -6.05 19.88 6.69
CA ASP A 244 -6.97 20.88 7.21
C ASP A 244 -6.59 22.31 6.77
N LEU A 245 -7.55 23.24 6.86
CA LEU A 245 -7.32 24.63 6.45
C LEU A 245 -6.23 25.34 7.28
N GLU A 246 -6.08 25.01 8.57
CA GLU A 246 -5.08 25.64 9.43
C GLU A 246 -3.66 25.24 9.01
N THR A 247 -3.43 23.94 8.79
CA THR A 247 -2.19 23.38 8.27
C THR A 247 -1.88 23.95 6.90
N ALA A 248 -2.87 23.98 5.99
CA ALA A 248 -2.69 24.56 4.66
C ALA A 248 -2.34 26.05 4.69
N SER A 249 -2.88 26.83 5.64
CA SER A 249 -2.58 28.27 5.77
C SER A 249 -1.11 28.57 6.08
N LYS A 250 -0.38 27.58 6.63
CA LYS A 250 1.04 27.65 6.99
C LYS A 250 1.96 27.11 5.88
N MET A 251 1.39 26.61 4.78
CA MET A 251 2.14 26.05 3.65
C MET A 251 2.26 27.04 2.50
N THR A 252 3.42 27.05 1.87
CA THR A 252 3.60 27.67 0.55
C THR A 252 2.87 26.85 -0.53
N PRO A 253 2.57 27.45 -1.71
CA PRO A 253 2.01 26.72 -2.84
C PRO A 253 2.85 25.50 -3.26
N GLN A 254 4.18 25.61 -3.19
CA GLN A 254 5.08 24.50 -3.52
C GLN A 254 4.94 23.35 -2.52
N GLN A 255 4.95 23.64 -1.21
CA GLN A 255 4.75 22.62 -0.18
C GLN A 255 3.40 21.91 -0.32
N MET A 256 2.34 22.65 -0.67
CA MET A 256 1.03 22.06 -0.95
C MET A 256 1.06 21.14 -2.17
N ALA A 257 1.72 21.55 -3.26
CA ALA A 257 1.89 20.72 -4.44
C ALA A 257 2.70 19.45 -4.16
N ASP A 258 3.76 19.54 -3.35
CA ASP A 258 4.59 18.41 -2.95
C ASP A 258 3.80 17.44 -2.05
N THR A 259 3.01 18.00 -1.12
CA THR A 259 2.12 17.23 -0.24
C THR A 259 1.08 16.46 -1.03
N ARG A 260 0.44 17.07 -2.03
CA ARG A 260 -0.50 16.37 -2.92
C ARG A 260 0.16 15.15 -3.56
N ARG A 261 1.34 15.33 -4.17
CA ARG A 261 2.08 14.23 -4.81
C ARG A 261 2.44 13.12 -3.81
N ALA A 262 2.89 13.49 -2.60
CA ALA A 262 3.23 12.52 -1.56
C ALA A 262 2.00 11.71 -1.09
N LEU A 263 0.85 12.37 -0.94
CA LEU A 263 -0.43 11.77 -0.57
C LEU A 263 -1.15 11.08 -1.74
N ARG A 264 -0.57 11.16 -2.95
CA ARG A 264 -1.15 10.65 -4.21
C ARG A 264 -2.51 11.26 -4.53
N CYS A 265 -2.65 12.53 -4.16
CA CYS A 265 -3.54 13.49 -4.79
C CYS A 265 -2.73 14.31 -5.84
#